data_AF-A0A8D5AJT8-F1
#
_entry.id   AF-A0A8D5AJT8-F1
#
_cell.length_a   1.000
_cell.length_b   1.000
_cell.length_c   1.000
_cell.angle_alpha   90.00
_cell.angle_beta   90.00
_cell.angle_gamma   90.00
#
_symmetry.space_group_name_H-M   'P 1'
#
loop_
_entity.id
_entity.type
_entity.pdbx_description
1 polymer ?
#
loop_
_entity_poly.entity_id
_entity_poly.type
_entity_poly.pdbx_seq_one_letter_code
_entity_poly.pdbx_strand_id
1 'polypeptide(L)'
;MDHFDANDAGNPVFILSLKRSGSTLLRNVVDSHPAVFASVFAIGPLCEALNSTHYLALARSAGGGSEPERRALALDKTRAAVTGLMDEYAKADQARLWCDKSLVNLPHLPLIDRVFPNAKYICLYRHCLDFVHSYLSMSRLGFLPEICGHVQKSPHNVVAAIAEYWVERNSAIQAFERAHPGRCFRVNYESLASRPGETLTALFGFLGLEWDDSLLEKTFGQPAGGFAEGDIKFHFSKKIHTASIGGGASLPVETIPAPLRARIDALLDDLGYSAQRLPEETDGAETAPQRGAVAGVLEGFRAAIDQRGDYAKAIGGTCRLVVNGREPGEWTIDLTQAKPVIEPGGRAADCVISLAADTLIELAAGQRSVVDAFENGAIGIAGNVSLATSFGKLLLG
;
A
#
# COMPACT_ATOMS: atom_id res chain seq x y z
N MET A 1 -0.93 37.18 4.14
CA MET A 1 -0.11 37.52 5.34
C MET A 1 -0.14 36.26 6.14
N ASP A 2 0.84 35.41 5.83
CA ASP A 2 0.77 33.98 6.10
C ASP A 2 1.17 33.75 7.55
N HIS A 3 0.21 33.33 8.38
CA HIS A 3 0.51 32.76 9.68
C HIS A 3 1.03 31.34 9.48
N PHE A 4 2.23 31.24 8.93
CA PHE A 4 3.05 30.04 9.05
C PHE A 4 3.71 30.13 10.43
N ASP A 5 3.15 29.45 11.42
CA ASP A 5 3.86 29.28 12.69
C ASP A 5 5.14 28.49 12.41
N ALA A 6 6.29 29.10 12.73
CA ALA A 6 7.62 28.48 12.59
C ALA A 6 7.78 27.15 13.36
N ASN A 7 6.76 26.76 14.14
CA ASN A 7 6.67 25.54 14.91
C ASN A 7 6.09 24.33 14.13
N ASP A 8 5.61 24.54 12.89
CA ASP A 8 4.98 23.49 12.07
C ASP A 8 5.88 22.97 10.91
N ALA A 9 7.10 23.50 10.80
CA ALA A 9 8.10 22.99 9.86
C ALA A 9 8.83 21.76 10.45
N GLY A 10 8.63 20.59 9.85
CA GLY A 10 9.41 19.38 10.15
C GLY A 10 8.74 18.34 11.06
N ASN A 11 7.44 18.49 11.36
CA ASN A 11 6.71 17.44 12.08
C ASN A 11 6.44 16.23 11.17
N PRO A 12 6.69 14.99 11.63
CA PRO A 12 6.46 13.82 10.81
C PRO A 12 4.98 13.54 10.59
N VAL A 13 4.67 12.94 9.45
CA VAL A 13 3.32 12.52 9.07
C VAL A 13 3.22 10.99 9.14
N PHE A 14 2.11 10.47 9.65
CA PHE A 14 1.84 9.03 9.63
C PHE A 14 0.49 8.73 9.01
N ILE A 15 0.45 7.82 8.04
CA ILE A 15 -0.81 7.33 7.47
C ILE A 15 -1.26 6.11 8.28
N LEU A 16 -2.35 6.27 9.04
CA LEU A 16 -2.98 5.22 9.84
C LEU A 16 -4.07 4.56 9.00
N SER A 17 -3.91 3.27 8.70
CA SER A 17 -4.83 2.55 7.82
C SER A 17 -4.74 1.04 8.01
N LEU A 18 -5.79 0.35 7.58
CA LEU A 18 -5.72 -1.10 7.39
C LEU A 18 -5.20 -1.42 5.99
N LYS A 19 -4.69 -2.64 5.82
CA LYS A 19 -4.46 -3.21 4.49
C LYS A 19 -5.77 -3.12 3.70
N ARG A 20 -5.73 -2.84 2.40
CA ARG A 20 -6.94 -2.78 1.54
C ARG A 20 -7.85 -1.58 1.78
N SER A 21 -7.43 -0.57 2.54
CA SER A 21 -8.18 0.70 2.63
C SER A 21 -7.77 1.75 1.59
N GLY A 22 -6.98 1.38 0.56
CA GLY A 22 -6.42 2.32 -0.41
C GLY A 22 -5.15 3.05 0.06
N SER A 23 -4.46 2.50 1.08
CA SER A 23 -3.32 3.17 1.72
C SER A 23 -2.08 3.30 0.84
N THR A 24 -1.88 2.39 -0.11
CA THR A 24 -0.85 2.54 -1.14
C THR A 24 -1.16 3.71 -2.08
N LEU A 25 -2.41 3.83 -2.54
CA LEU A 25 -2.83 4.98 -3.36
C LEU A 25 -2.58 6.28 -2.61
N LEU A 26 -3.11 6.41 -1.39
CA LEU A 26 -2.96 7.62 -0.60
C LEU A 26 -1.50 7.99 -0.35
N ARG A 27 -0.65 7.01 -0.01
CA ARG A 27 0.78 7.26 0.18
C ARG A 27 1.44 7.79 -1.08
N ASN A 28 1.21 7.20 -2.25
CA ASN A 28 1.81 7.68 -3.50
C ASN A 28 1.27 9.05 -3.92
N VAL A 29 0.01 9.37 -3.61
CA VAL A 29 -0.51 10.74 -3.81
C VAL A 29 0.22 11.73 -2.90
N VAL A 30 0.41 11.39 -1.63
CA VAL A 30 1.17 12.21 -0.68
C VAL A 30 2.62 12.38 -1.14
N ASP A 31 3.26 11.30 -1.61
CA ASP A 31 4.64 11.27 -2.14
C ASP A 31 4.80 12.06 -3.46
N SER A 32 3.72 12.24 -4.22
CA SER A 32 3.77 13.00 -5.48
C SER A 32 4.01 14.50 -5.27
N HIS A 33 3.82 14.99 -4.05
CA HIS A 33 3.99 16.39 -3.71
C HIS A 33 5.46 16.69 -3.39
N PRO A 34 6.10 17.68 -4.05
CA PRO A 34 7.56 17.90 -3.96
C PRO A 34 8.08 18.26 -2.56
N ALA A 35 7.19 18.68 -1.65
CA ALA A 35 7.55 18.98 -0.27
C ALA A 35 7.43 17.78 0.69
N VAL A 36 7.07 16.58 0.22
CA VAL A 36 6.82 15.41 1.06
C VAL A 36 7.56 14.18 0.54
N PHE A 37 8.32 13.53 1.42
CA PHE A 37 8.94 12.23 1.19
C PHE A 37 8.16 11.14 1.95
N ALA A 38 7.49 10.21 1.26
CA ALA A 38 6.61 9.23 1.87
C ALA A 38 7.11 7.77 1.76
N SER A 39 7.45 7.17 2.89
CA SER A 39 8.06 5.85 2.96
C SER A 39 7.12 4.74 3.49
N VAL A 40 7.65 3.52 3.54
CA VAL A 40 7.06 2.32 4.18
C VAL A 40 8.08 1.69 5.14
N PHE A 41 8.83 2.52 5.87
CA PHE A 41 10.03 2.11 6.62
C PHE A 41 9.74 1.51 7.99
N ALA A 42 8.47 1.38 8.37
CA ALA A 42 8.06 0.72 9.61
C ALA A 42 8.66 1.43 10.84
N ILE A 43 8.41 2.73 10.90
CA ILE A 43 8.95 3.61 11.94
C ILE A 43 8.51 3.19 13.34
N GLY A 44 7.30 2.62 13.49
CA GLY A 44 6.81 2.11 14.78
C GLY A 44 7.73 1.04 15.41
N PRO A 45 7.97 -0.09 14.72
CA PRO A 45 8.93 -1.09 15.15
C PRO A 45 10.34 -0.54 15.40
N LEU A 46 10.81 0.41 14.57
CA LEU A 46 12.10 1.06 14.78
C LEU A 46 12.13 1.87 16.09
N CYS A 47 11.09 2.66 16.36
CA CYS A 47 10.93 3.38 17.63
C CYS A 47 10.94 2.43 18.83
N GLU A 48 10.25 1.29 18.74
CA GLU A 48 10.19 0.28 19.81
C GLU A 48 11.59 -0.26 20.15
N ALA A 49 12.34 -0.65 19.11
CA ALA A 49 13.69 -1.19 19.26
C ALA A 49 14.63 -0.14 19.87
N LEU A 50 14.68 1.06 19.29
CA LEU A 50 15.55 2.14 19.77
C LEU A 50 15.21 2.59 21.18
N ASN A 51 13.92 2.78 21.49
CA ASN A 51 13.49 3.21 22.81
C ASN A 51 13.84 2.17 23.88
N SER A 52 13.64 0.89 23.59
CA SER A 52 14.03 -0.21 24.47
C SER A 52 15.53 -0.24 24.72
N THR A 53 16.34 -0.12 23.66
CA THR A 53 17.80 -0.09 23.76
C THR A 53 18.30 1.13 24.54
N HIS A 54 17.78 2.32 24.25
CA HIS A 54 18.15 3.54 24.98
C HIS A 54 17.77 3.46 26.46
N TYR A 55 16.55 2.99 26.78
CA TYR A 55 16.11 2.82 28.15
C TYR A 55 17.02 1.85 28.93
N LEU A 56 17.34 0.68 28.36
CA LEU A 56 18.22 -0.30 29.01
C LEU A 56 19.65 0.20 29.17
N ALA A 57 20.19 0.91 28.17
CA ALA A 57 21.50 1.53 28.26
C ALA A 57 21.56 2.58 29.38
N LEU A 58 20.55 3.45 29.47
CA LEU A 58 20.42 4.44 30.54
C LEU A 58 20.21 3.78 31.91
N ALA A 59 19.52 2.64 31.98
CA ALA A 59 19.33 1.86 33.20
C ALA A 59 20.65 1.30 33.75
N ARG A 60 21.58 0.93 32.86
CA ARG A 60 22.91 0.42 33.24
C ARG A 60 23.92 1.51 33.58
N SER A 61 23.80 2.69 32.98
CA SER A 61 24.69 3.81 33.27
C SER A 61 24.32 4.46 34.62
N ALA A 62 25.30 4.75 35.48
CA ALA A 62 25.09 5.43 36.77
C ALA A 62 24.53 6.87 36.65
N GLY A 63 24.27 7.35 35.42
CA GLY A 63 23.77 8.70 35.13
C GLY A 63 22.33 8.77 34.62
N GLY A 64 21.53 7.70 34.71
CA GLY A 64 20.19 7.65 34.12
C GLY A 64 19.07 8.37 34.85
N GLY A 65 19.37 9.16 35.89
CA GLY A 65 18.38 9.89 36.68
C GLY A 65 17.32 9.00 37.36
N SER A 66 16.25 9.62 37.81
CA SER A 66 15.01 8.96 38.25
C SER A 66 14.34 8.20 37.10
N GLU A 67 13.43 7.28 37.42
CA GLU A 67 12.73 6.48 36.41
C GLU A 67 11.95 7.33 35.36
N PRO A 68 11.23 8.40 35.74
CA PRO A 68 10.61 9.30 34.75
C PRO A 68 11.62 10.00 33.84
N GLU A 69 12.72 10.49 34.39
CA GLU A 69 13.79 11.16 33.61
C GLU A 69 14.43 10.19 32.61
N ARG A 70 14.67 8.95 33.04
CA ARG A 70 15.23 7.89 32.20
C ARG A 70 14.33 7.62 30.98
N ARG A 71 13.02 7.54 31.20
CA ARG A 71 12.03 7.31 30.13
C ARG A 71 11.93 8.49 29.18
N ALA A 72 11.89 9.71 29.71
CA ALA A 72 11.89 10.92 28.90
C ALA A 72 13.15 11.00 28.01
N LEU A 73 14.32 10.76 28.59
CA LEU A 73 15.58 10.78 27.85
C LEU A 73 15.66 9.65 26.80
N ALA A 74 15.09 8.47 27.06
CA ALA A 74 15.00 7.40 26.07
C ALA A 74 14.12 7.80 24.88
N LEU A 75 12.98 8.46 25.12
CA LEU A 75 12.11 8.99 24.07
C LEU A 75 12.82 10.07 23.26
N ASP A 76 13.53 10.99 23.91
CA ASP A 76 14.27 12.07 23.23
C ASP A 76 15.38 11.53 22.34
N LYS A 77 16.14 10.53 22.83
CA LYS A 77 17.18 9.86 22.03
C LYS A 77 16.59 9.08 20.86
N THR A 78 15.46 8.42 21.07
CA THR A 78 14.72 7.72 20.00
C THR A 78 14.25 8.69 18.93
N ARG A 79 13.64 9.81 19.34
CA ARG A 79 13.20 10.89 18.44
C ARG A 79 14.37 11.40 17.61
N ALA A 80 15.49 11.76 18.25
CA ALA A 80 16.66 12.28 17.57
C ALA A 80 17.25 11.29 16.55
N ALA A 81 17.34 10.01 16.90
CA ALA A 81 17.85 8.98 15.99
C ALA A 81 16.97 8.77 14.76
N VAL A 82 15.65 8.69 14.94
CA VAL A 82 14.71 8.49 13.84
C VAL A 82 14.59 9.76 12.98
N THR A 83 14.46 10.94 13.59
CA THR A 83 14.42 12.22 12.86
C THR A 83 15.70 12.42 12.06
N GLY A 84 16.88 12.17 12.64
CA GLY A 84 18.15 12.29 11.91
C GLY A 84 18.19 11.42 10.66
N LEU A 85 17.80 10.15 10.78
CA LEU A 85 17.72 9.22 9.65
C LEU A 85 16.73 9.68 8.57
N MET A 86 15.51 10.06 8.97
CA MET A 86 14.46 10.42 8.03
C MET A 86 14.71 11.77 7.35
N ASP A 87 15.29 12.73 8.07
CA ASP A 87 15.66 14.03 7.52
C ASP A 87 16.74 13.92 6.45
N GLU A 88 17.65 12.94 6.54
CA GLU A 88 18.63 12.67 5.48
C GLU A 88 17.96 12.29 4.16
N TYR A 89 16.97 11.38 4.20
CA TYR A 89 16.22 10.98 3.01
C TYR A 89 15.31 12.08 2.49
N ALA A 90 14.59 12.79 3.38
CA ALA A 90 13.75 13.91 2.98
C ALA A 90 14.57 15.02 2.30
N LYS A 91 15.75 15.35 2.83
CA LYS A 91 16.67 16.33 2.21
C LYS A 91 17.20 15.86 0.86
N ALA A 92 17.52 14.57 0.72
CA ALA A 92 17.97 14.00 -0.55
C ALA A 92 16.90 14.14 -1.65
N ASP A 93 15.62 14.08 -1.26
CA ASP A 93 14.46 14.26 -2.14
C ASP A 93 13.96 15.72 -2.21
N GLN A 94 14.69 16.66 -1.58
CA GLN A 94 14.32 18.09 -1.47
C GLN A 94 12.96 18.33 -0.78
N ALA A 95 12.47 17.35 -0.04
CA ALA A 95 11.23 17.42 0.72
C ALA A 95 11.40 18.17 2.04
N ARG A 96 10.32 18.81 2.49
CA ARG A 96 10.23 19.52 3.78
C ARG A 96 9.73 18.62 4.91
N LEU A 97 8.93 17.63 4.57
CA LEU A 97 8.27 16.72 5.50
C LEU A 97 8.59 15.28 5.09
N TRP A 98 8.66 14.39 6.07
CA TRP A 98 8.57 12.96 5.80
C TRP A 98 7.27 12.37 6.32
N CYS A 99 6.77 11.39 5.58
CA CYS A 99 5.57 10.63 5.88
C CYS A 99 5.92 9.14 5.95
N ASP A 100 5.39 8.39 6.91
CA ASP A 100 5.49 6.91 6.90
C ASP A 100 4.10 6.26 6.83
N LYS A 101 3.95 5.35 5.87
CA LYS A 101 2.75 4.52 5.72
C LYS A 101 3.15 3.06 5.88
N SER A 102 3.28 2.64 7.12
CA SER A 102 3.49 1.23 7.47
C SER A 102 2.33 0.71 8.31
N LEU A 103 1.65 -0.32 7.80
CA LEU A 103 0.52 -0.96 8.49
C LEU A 103 0.94 -1.52 9.86
N VAL A 104 2.20 -1.94 9.96
CA VAL A 104 2.84 -2.42 11.19
C VAL A 104 3.04 -1.32 12.24
N ASN A 105 2.79 -0.04 11.94
CA ASN A 105 2.87 1.03 12.93
C ASN A 105 1.69 1.06 13.90
N LEU A 106 0.52 0.53 13.51
CA LEU A 106 -0.69 0.64 14.33
C LEU A 106 -0.53 0.12 15.78
N PRO A 107 0.11 -1.04 16.04
CA PRO A 107 0.36 -1.50 17.41
C PRO A 107 1.31 -0.60 18.21
N HIS A 108 2.14 0.20 17.54
CA HIS A 108 3.14 1.08 18.16
C HIS A 108 2.65 2.53 18.28
N LEU A 109 1.41 2.83 17.89
CA LEU A 109 0.88 4.19 17.85
C LEU A 109 1.03 4.96 19.18
N PRO A 110 0.79 4.37 20.37
CA PRO A 110 1.03 5.05 21.65
C PRO A 110 2.51 5.38 21.92
N LEU A 111 3.45 4.61 21.36
CA LEU A 111 4.88 4.94 21.45
C LEU A 111 5.24 6.02 20.43
N ILE A 112 4.76 5.89 19.18
CA ILE A 112 4.98 6.88 18.12
C ILE A 112 4.53 8.26 18.59
N ASP A 113 3.34 8.36 19.19
CA ASP A 113 2.80 9.62 19.72
C ASP A 113 3.69 10.24 20.81
N ARG A 114 4.24 9.43 21.72
CA ARG A 114 5.19 9.90 22.75
C ARG A 114 6.54 10.30 22.17
N VAL A 115 7.02 9.55 21.16
CA VAL A 115 8.27 9.87 20.46
C VAL A 115 8.07 11.14 19.63
N PHE A 116 6.93 11.36 18.98
CA PHE A 116 6.66 12.51 18.12
C PHE A 116 5.39 13.24 18.56
N PRO A 117 5.45 14.05 19.63
CA PRO A 117 4.25 14.66 20.24
C PRO A 117 3.55 15.69 19.34
N ASN A 118 4.22 16.15 18.29
CA ASN A 118 3.67 17.09 17.31
C ASN A 118 3.39 16.44 15.94
N ALA A 119 3.47 15.10 15.84
CA ALA A 119 3.19 14.41 14.58
C ALA A 119 1.76 14.65 14.11
N LYS A 120 1.58 14.73 12.78
CA LYS A 120 0.27 14.75 12.12
C LYS A 120 -0.08 13.34 11.65
N TYR A 121 -1.35 12.99 11.69
CA TYR A 121 -1.87 11.68 11.31
C TYR A 121 -2.94 11.81 10.24
N ILE A 122 -2.83 10.98 9.20
CA ILE A 122 -3.86 10.83 8.19
C ILE A 122 -4.56 9.50 8.46
N CYS A 123 -5.81 9.56 8.93
CA CYS A 123 -6.62 8.39 9.29
C CYS A 123 -7.45 7.97 8.07
N LEU A 124 -7.02 6.90 7.39
CA LEU A 124 -7.67 6.40 6.18
C LEU A 124 -8.63 5.25 6.49
N TYR A 125 -9.90 5.47 6.19
CA TYR A 125 -10.98 4.50 6.33
C TYR A 125 -11.50 4.06 4.95
N ARG A 126 -12.09 2.87 4.92
CA ARG A 126 -12.84 2.32 3.78
C ARG A 126 -14.07 1.60 4.32
N HIS A 127 -15.16 1.64 3.56
CA HIS A 127 -16.41 0.96 3.90
C HIS A 127 -16.17 -0.53 4.24
N CYS A 128 -16.81 -1.02 5.31
CA CYS A 128 -16.53 -2.34 5.88
C CYS A 128 -16.73 -3.47 4.86
N LEU A 129 -17.84 -3.46 4.13
CA LEU A 129 -18.15 -4.52 3.17
C LEU A 129 -17.21 -4.52 1.96
N ASP A 130 -16.82 -3.34 1.47
CA ASP A 130 -15.85 -3.22 0.36
C ASP A 130 -14.46 -3.63 0.80
N PHE A 131 -14.09 -3.33 2.05
CA PHE A 131 -12.89 -3.86 2.68
C PHE A 131 -12.93 -5.39 2.73
N VAL A 132 -13.99 -6.00 3.27
CA VAL A 132 -14.11 -7.46 3.39
C VAL A 132 -14.03 -8.13 2.02
N HIS A 133 -14.77 -7.62 1.04
CA HIS A 133 -14.75 -8.11 -0.34
C HIS A 133 -13.33 -8.04 -0.93
N SER A 134 -12.68 -6.89 -0.80
CA SER A 134 -11.30 -6.67 -1.27
C SER A 134 -10.24 -7.49 -0.52
N TYR A 135 -10.57 -7.99 0.66
CA TYR A 135 -9.70 -8.81 1.50
C TYR A 135 -9.82 -10.29 1.08
N LEU A 136 -11.04 -10.75 0.82
CA LEU A 136 -11.31 -12.10 0.29
C LEU A 136 -10.72 -12.31 -1.11
N SER A 137 -10.73 -11.28 -1.97
CA SER A 137 -10.14 -11.37 -3.32
C SER A 137 -8.63 -11.62 -3.31
N MET A 138 -7.92 -11.26 -2.23
CA MET A 138 -6.46 -11.41 -2.13
C MET A 138 -5.98 -12.79 -1.70
N SER A 139 -6.80 -13.54 -0.95
CA SER A 139 -6.39 -14.83 -0.40
C SER A 139 -7.56 -15.80 -0.48
N ARG A 140 -7.79 -16.34 -1.69
CA ARG A 140 -8.77 -17.41 -1.92
C ARG A 140 -8.49 -18.66 -1.08
N LEU A 141 -7.25 -18.84 -0.63
CA LEU A 141 -6.79 -19.95 0.21
C LEU A 141 -6.81 -19.63 1.72
N GLY A 142 -7.23 -18.43 2.13
CA GLY A 142 -7.55 -18.09 3.53
C GLY A 142 -6.35 -17.84 4.47
N PHE A 143 -5.10 -17.89 4.00
CA PHE A 143 -3.95 -17.58 4.87
C PHE A 143 -3.61 -16.09 4.84
N LEU A 144 -4.00 -15.38 5.90
CA LEU A 144 -3.63 -13.99 6.16
C LEU A 144 -3.28 -13.87 7.65
N PRO A 145 -1.97 -13.85 8.02
CA PRO A 145 -1.50 -13.91 9.41
C PRO A 145 -2.18 -12.90 10.35
N GLU A 146 -2.48 -11.71 9.83
CA GLU A 146 -3.04 -10.60 10.59
C GLU A 146 -4.48 -10.83 11.07
N ILE A 147 -5.23 -11.75 10.43
CA ILE A 147 -6.61 -12.11 10.81
C ILE A 147 -6.73 -13.51 11.40
N CYS A 148 -5.64 -14.27 11.53
CA CYS A 148 -5.69 -15.65 12.04
C CYS A 148 -6.40 -15.76 13.39
N GLY A 149 -6.16 -14.81 14.30
CA GLY A 149 -6.85 -14.77 15.59
C GLY A 149 -8.37 -14.54 15.49
N HIS A 150 -8.82 -13.77 14.50
CA HIS A 150 -10.25 -13.54 14.24
C HIS A 150 -10.90 -14.75 13.55
N VAL A 151 -10.19 -15.38 12.62
CA VAL A 151 -10.66 -16.63 11.98
C VAL A 151 -10.78 -17.74 13.01
N GLN A 152 -9.86 -17.84 13.98
CA GLN A 152 -9.99 -18.81 15.08
C GLN A 152 -11.23 -18.58 15.96
N LYS A 153 -11.66 -17.33 16.16
CA LYS A 153 -12.88 -16.99 16.90
C LYS A 153 -14.15 -17.28 16.08
N SER A 154 -14.08 -17.12 14.76
CA SER A 154 -15.20 -17.34 13.82
C SER A 154 -14.82 -18.32 12.70
N PRO A 155 -14.49 -19.59 13.02
CA PRO A 155 -13.88 -20.53 12.07
C PRO A 155 -14.81 -20.95 10.92
N HIS A 156 -16.12 -20.77 11.10
CA HIS A 156 -17.15 -21.09 10.10
C HIS A 156 -17.69 -19.86 9.36
N ASN A 157 -17.17 -18.65 9.66
CA ASN A 157 -17.62 -17.43 9.02
C ASN A 157 -16.45 -16.45 8.82
N VAL A 158 -15.75 -16.62 7.69
CA VAL A 158 -14.60 -15.77 7.31
C VAL A 158 -15.00 -14.32 7.07
N VAL A 159 -16.21 -14.07 6.55
CA VAL A 159 -16.75 -12.71 6.34
C VAL A 159 -16.87 -11.99 7.69
N ALA A 160 -17.47 -12.65 8.69
CA ALA A 160 -17.57 -12.12 10.04
C ALA A 160 -16.19 -11.96 10.71
N ALA A 161 -15.26 -12.89 10.51
CA ALA A 161 -13.90 -12.78 11.03
C ALA A 161 -13.18 -11.53 10.51
N ILE A 162 -13.24 -11.29 9.19
CA ILE A 162 -12.62 -10.10 8.57
C ILE A 162 -13.35 -8.82 8.99
N ALA A 163 -14.68 -8.85 9.08
CA ALA A 163 -15.46 -7.70 9.54
C ALA A 163 -15.17 -7.35 11.01
N GLU A 164 -14.98 -8.35 11.88
CA GLU A 164 -14.58 -8.12 13.27
C GLU A 164 -13.18 -7.52 13.36
N TYR A 165 -12.23 -7.99 12.55
CA TYR A 165 -10.92 -7.37 12.41
C TYR A 165 -11.02 -5.90 11.97
N TRP A 166 -11.87 -5.61 10.98
CA TRP A 166 -12.13 -4.25 10.51
C TRP A 166 -12.66 -3.35 11.64
N VAL A 167 -13.67 -3.82 12.39
CA VAL A 167 -14.24 -3.07 13.52
C VAL A 167 -13.17 -2.82 14.58
N GLU A 168 -12.49 -3.86 15.05
CA GLU A 168 -11.50 -3.75 16.12
C GLU A 168 -10.41 -2.72 15.78
N ARG A 169 -9.84 -2.81 14.57
CA ARG A 169 -8.72 -1.96 14.19
C ARG A 169 -9.15 -0.53 13.85
N ASN A 170 -10.27 -0.34 13.16
CA ASN A 170 -10.75 1.02 12.86
C ASN A 170 -11.33 1.72 14.08
N SER A 171 -11.93 1.00 15.03
CA SER A 171 -12.29 1.59 16.34
C SER A 171 -11.06 2.10 17.08
N ALA A 172 -9.93 1.39 17.01
CA ALA A 172 -8.69 1.87 17.62
C ALA A 172 -8.14 3.14 16.95
N ILE A 173 -8.15 3.20 15.61
CA ILE A 173 -7.75 4.41 14.86
C ILE A 173 -8.70 5.58 15.16
N GLN A 174 -10.02 5.34 15.19
CA GLN A 174 -11.04 6.35 15.51
C GLN A 174 -10.92 6.86 16.96
N ALA A 175 -10.67 5.98 17.92
CA ALA A 175 -10.43 6.39 19.30
C ALA A 175 -9.18 7.27 19.41
N PHE A 176 -8.12 6.91 18.68
CA PHE A 176 -6.91 7.73 18.60
C PHE A 176 -7.17 9.08 17.94
N GLU A 177 -7.92 9.11 16.83
CA GLU A 177 -8.33 10.34 16.14
C GLU A 177 -9.04 11.30 17.10
N ARG A 178 -10.04 10.79 17.84
CA ARG A 178 -10.81 11.58 18.82
C ARG A 178 -9.95 12.11 19.98
N ALA A 179 -8.92 11.37 20.37
CA ALA A 179 -8.00 11.77 21.44
C ALA A 179 -6.99 12.85 21.00
N HIS A 180 -6.82 13.08 19.69
CA HIS A 180 -5.81 14.00 19.14
C HIS A 180 -6.44 15.01 18.15
N PRO A 181 -7.40 15.85 18.60
CA PRO A 181 -8.01 16.85 17.75
C PRO A 181 -6.95 17.82 17.21
N GLY A 182 -7.06 18.17 15.93
CA GLY A 182 -6.09 19.05 15.24
C GLY A 182 -4.78 18.38 14.80
N ARG A 183 -4.48 17.17 15.29
CA ARG A 183 -3.35 16.35 14.81
C ARG A 183 -3.78 15.21 13.89
N CYS A 184 -5.07 14.94 13.76
CA CYS A 184 -5.59 13.90 12.86
C CYS A 184 -6.46 14.51 11.75
N PHE A 185 -6.33 13.98 10.54
CA PHE A 185 -7.19 14.27 9.40
C PHE A 185 -7.79 12.99 8.85
N ARG A 186 -9.13 12.96 8.75
CA ARG A 186 -9.88 11.80 8.27
C ARG A 186 -9.95 11.79 6.75
N VAL A 187 -9.63 10.64 6.16
CA VAL A 187 -9.84 10.36 4.73
C VAL A 187 -10.73 9.13 4.61
N ASN A 188 -11.86 9.26 3.92
CA ASN A 188 -12.64 8.11 3.46
C ASN A 188 -12.19 7.78 2.04
N TYR A 189 -11.82 6.52 1.79
CA TYR A 189 -11.34 6.03 0.50
C TYR A 189 -12.30 6.37 -0.64
N GLU A 190 -13.60 6.27 -0.38
CA GLU A 190 -14.70 6.52 -1.30
C GLU A 190 -14.75 7.99 -1.72
N SER A 191 -14.51 8.92 -0.78
CA SER A 191 -14.37 10.35 -1.09
C SER A 191 -13.09 10.64 -1.87
N LEU A 192 -11.96 10.02 -1.48
CA LEU A 192 -10.70 10.14 -2.22
C LEU A 192 -10.84 9.64 -3.67
N ALA A 193 -11.58 8.56 -3.89
CA ALA A 193 -11.77 7.97 -5.20
C ALA A 193 -12.77 8.75 -6.07
N SER A 194 -13.88 9.21 -5.49
CA SER A 194 -14.97 9.87 -6.23
C SER A 194 -14.76 11.38 -6.40
N ARG A 195 -14.10 12.03 -5.43
CA ARG A 195 -13.88 13.48 -5.39
C ARG A 195 -12.42 13.78 -4.97
N PRO A 196 -11.43 13.35 -5.76
CA PRO A 196 -10.01 13.48 -5.41
C PRO A 196 -9.59 14.93 -5.18
N GLY A 197 -9.93 15.86 -6.09
CA GLY A 197 -9.49 17.27 -5.96
C GLY A 197 -9.95 17.94 -4.66
N GLU A 198 -11.22 17.76 -4.27
CA GLU A 198 -11.76 18.29 -3.00
C GLU A 198 -11.07 17.65 -1.79
N THR A 199 -10.95 16.31 -1.80
CA THR A 199 -10.36 15.55 -0.70
C THR A 199 -8.88 15.90 -0.51
N LEU A 200 -8.14 16.02 -1.61
CA LEU A 200 -6.70 16.29 -1.59
C LEU A 200 -6.40 17.75 -1.25
N THR A 201 -7.17 18.71 -1.78
CA THR A 201 -7.05 20.11 -1.37
C THR A 201 -7.21 20.26 0.15
N ALA A 202 -8.22 19.63 0.74
CA ALA A 202 -8.43 19.65 2.18
C ALA A 202 -7.30 18.95 2.96
N LEU A 203 -6.86 17.78 2.48
CA LEU A 203 -5.78 17.01 3.10
C LEU A 203 -4.46 17.79 3.12
N PHE A 204 -4.04 18.36 2.00
CA PHE A 204 -2.79 19.12 1.92
C PHE A 204 -2.89 20.44 2.68
N GLY A 205 -4.06 21.09 2.70
CA GLY A 205 -4.32 22.22 3.58
C GLY A 205 -4.08 21.89 5.06
N PHE A 206 -4.53 20.72 5.53
CA PHE A 206 -4.21 20.22 6.87
C PHE A 206 -2.70 20.01 7.11
N LEU A 207 -1.97 19.59 6.09
CA LEU A 207 -0.51 19.47 6.13
C LEU A 207 0.23 20.82 6.04
N GLY A 208 -0.49 21.94 5.84
CA GLY A 208 0.12 23.25 5.61
C GLY A 208 0.85 23.33 4.26
N LEU A 209 0.26 22.71 3.24
CA LEU A 209 0.75 22.64 1.86
C LEU A 209 -0.38 23.01 0.89
N GLU A 210 -0.01 23.58 -0.25
CA GLU A 210 -0.95 23.79 -1.36
C GLU A 210 -1.06 22.53 -2.21
N TRP A 211 -2.21 22.31 -2.81
CA TRP A 211 -2.44 21.17 -3.71
C TRP A 211 -2.60 21.65 -5.15
N ASP A 212 -1.98 20.93 -6.08
CA ASP A 212 -2.16 21.09 -7.52
C ASP A 212 -2.62 19.75 -8.10
N ASP A 213 -3.79 19.73 -8.73
CA ASP A 213 -4.36 18.52 -9.34
C ASP A 213 -3.46 17.91 -10.42
N SER A 214 -2.53 18.68 -11.01
CA SER A 214 -1.52 18.15 -11.95
C SER A 214 -0.60 17.10 -11.31
N LEU A 215 -0.47 17.09 -9.98
CA LEU A 215 0.32 16.10 -9.24
C LEU A 215 -0.32 14.70 -9.25
N LEU A 216 -1.63 14.59 -9.55
CA LEU A 216 -2.27 13.28 -9.75
C LEU A 216 -1.63 12.50 -10.90
N GLU A 217 -1.21 13.18 -11.97
CA GLU A 217 -0.56 12.52 -13.09
C GLU A 217 0.80 11.93 -12.69
N LYS A 218 1.52 12.60 -11.77
CA LYS A 218 2.80 12.11 -11.23
C LYS A 218 2.64 10.94 -10.26
N THR A 219 1.45 10.77 -9.67
CA THR A 219 1.14 9.64 -8.80
C THR A 219 1.22 8.31 -9.56
N PHE A 220 0.78 8.29 -10.82
CA PHE A 220 0.68 7.09 -11.64
C PHE A 220 1.85 7.02 -12.64
N GLY A 221 2.97 6.44 -12.22
CA GLY A 221 4.19 6.38 -13.04
C GLY A 221 5.15 5.28 -12.61
N GLN A 222 6.30 5.15 -13.28
CA GLN A 222 7.35 4.23 -12.85
C GLN A 222 7.91 4.67 -11.49
N PRO A 223 8.08 3.76 -10.51
CA PRO A 223 8.73 4.11 -9.26
C PRO A 223 10.14 4.66 -9.54
N ALA A 224 10.49 5.77 -8.91
CA ALA A 224 11.88 6.24 -8.93
C ALA A 224 12.78 5.12 -8.40
N GLY A 225 13.76 4.67 -9.20
CA GLY A 225 14.71 3.63 -8.80
C GLY A 225 14.25 2.18 -8.99
N GLY A 226 13.13 1.89 -9.67
CA GLY A 226 12.82 0.52 -10.13
C GLY A 226 12.18 -0.41 -9.09
N PHE A 227 12.11 -0.01 -7.81
CA PHE A 227 11.55 -0.85 -6.74
C PHE A 227 10.05 -0.60 -6.56
N ALA A 228 9.23 -1.63 -6.77
CA ALA A 228 7.78 -1.55 -6.61
C ALA A 228 7.40 -1.81 -5.14
N GLU A 229 7.07 -0.74 -4.42
CA GLU A 229 6.59 -0.81 -3.03
C GLU A 229 5.08 -0.65 -2.93
N GLY A 230 4.45 -1.52 -2.13
CA GLY A 230 3.04 -1.45 -1.80
C GLY A 230 2.20 -2.50 -2.53
N ASP A 231 1.00 -2.11 -2.92
CA ASP A 231 0.02 -3.06 -3.45
C ASP A 231 0.14 -3.22 -4.96
N ILE A 232 0.15 -4.47 -5.44
CA ILE A 232 0.27 -4.77 -6.87
C ILE A 232 -0.79 -4.03 -7.71
N LYS A 233 -2.01 -3.84 -7.18
CA LYS A 233 -3.08 -3.12 -7.88
C LYS A 233 -2.69 -1.71 -8.29
N PHE A 234 -1.99 -1.01 -7.40
CA PHE A 234 -1.58 0.35 -7.64
C PHE A 234 -0.56 0.43 -8.78
N HIS A 235 0.39 -0.51 -8.84
CA HIS A 235 1.47 -0.46 -9.82
C HIS A 235 1.01 -0.59 -11.27
N PHE A 236 -0.16 -1.19 -11.50
CA PHE A 236 -0.81 -1.32 -12.81
C PHE A 236 -1.96 -0.33 -13.04
N SER A 237 -2.23 0.55 -12.06
CA SER A 237 -3.23 1.60 -12.21
C SER A 237 -2.64 2.81 -12.94
N LYS A 238 -3.41 3.39 -13.86
CA LYS A 238 -3.04 4.62 -14.60
C LYS A 238 -3.78 5.87 -14.13
N LYS A 239 -4.80 5.68 -13.29
CA LYS A 239 -5.64 6.74 -12.72
C LYS A 239 -6.35 6.22 -11.48
N ILE A 240 -6.90 7.14 -10.68
CA ILE A 240 -7.88 6.82 -9.64
C ILE A 240 -9.16 6.33 -10.32
N HIS A 241 -9.75 5.25 -9.83
CA HIS A 241 -11.00 4.69 -10.34
C HIS A 241 -11.91 4.24 -9.20
N THR A 242 -13.22 4.19 -9.48
CA THR A 242 -14.26 3.78 -8.53
C THR A 242 -14.57 2.29 -8.54
N ALA A 243 -14.00 1.51 -9.47
CA ALA A 243 -14.29 0.07 -9.64
C ALA A 243 -14.03 -0.83 -8.41
N SER A 244 -13.39 -0.31 -7.36
CA SER A 244 -13.22 -1.03 -6.09
C SER A 244 -14.28 -0.65 -5.03
N ILE A 245 -15.28 0.15 -5.39
CA ILE A 245 -16.39 0.58 -4.52
C ILE A 245 -17.63 -0.22 -4.91
N GLY A 246 -18.39 -0.69 -3.93
CA GLY A 246 -19.66 -1.40 -4.13
C GLY A 246 -19.54 -2.93 -4.24
N GLY A 247 -18.34 -3.48 -4.43
CA GLY A 247 -18.14 -4.94 -4.49
C GLY A 247 -18.62 -5.68 -3.24
N GLY A 248 -18.66 -5.00 -2.09
CA GLY A 248 -19.22 -5.51 -0.84
C GLY A 248 -20.70 -5.91 -0.90
N ALA A 249 -21.47 -5.43 -1.89
CA ALA A 249 -22.87 -5.81 -2.08
C ALA A 249 -23.06 -7.30 -2.42
N SER A 250 -22.01 -7.97 -2.92
CA SER A 250 -22.01 -9.41 -3.21
C SER A 250 -21.86 -10.29 -1.97
N LEU A 251 -21.52 -9.73 -0.81
CA LEU A 251 -21.25 -10.50 0.40
C LEU A 251 -22.55 -10.95 1.07
N PRO A 252 -22.59 -12.15 1.68
CA PRO A 252 -23.75 -12.64 2.41
C PRO A 252 -23.85 -11.98 3.79
N VAL A 253 -24.23 -10.69 3.84
CA VAL A 253 -24.26 -9.84 5.05
C VAL A 253 -25.17 -10.42 6.15
N GLU A 254 -26.22 -11.13 5.77
CA GLU A 254 -27.14 -11.84 6.66
C GLU A 254 -26.44 -12.89 7.53
N THR A 255 -25.30 -13.42 7.08
CA THR A 255 -24.49 -14.41 7.82
C THR A 255 -23.65 -13.77 8.93
N ILE A 256 -23.37 -12.47 8.88
CA ILE A 256 -22.60 -11.76 9.91
C ILE A 256 -23.43 -11.71 11.21
N PRO A 257 -22.92 -12.06 12.39
CA PRO A 257 -23.71 -12.01 13.63
C PRO A 257 -24.33 -10.63 13.88
N ALA A 258 -25.60 -10.59 14.31
CA ALA A 258 -26.32 -9.33 14.53
C ALA A 258 -25.60 -8.33 15.46
N PRO A 259 -24.96 -8.76 16.58
CA PRO A 259 -24.18 -7.84 17.42
C PRO A 259 -22.97 -7.24 16.69
N LEU A 260 -22.36 -7.97 15.76
CA LEU A 260 -21.25 -7.47 14.96
C LEU A 260 -21.74 -6.48 13.88
N ARG A 261 -22.86 -6.76 13.21
CA ARG A 261 -23.50 -5.80 12.28
C ARG A 261 -23.80 -4.46 12.96
N ALA A 262 -24.39 -4.48 14.15
CA ALA A 262 -24.67 -3.26 14.90
C ALA A 262 -23.39 -2.44 15.21
N ARG A 263 -22.26 -3.11 15.48
CA ARG A 263 -20.96 -2.44 15.67
C ARG A 263 -20.39 -1.89 14.37
N ILE A 264 -20.58 -2.59 13.25
CA ILE A 264 -20.20 -2.10 11.92
C ILE A 264 -20.98 -0.85 11.59
N ASP A 265 -22.32 -0.89 11.71
CA ASP A 265 -23.21 0.22 11.41
C ASP A 265 -22.89 1.45 12.27
N ALA A 266 -22.73 1.27 13.58
CA ALA A 266 -22.38 2.35 14.49
C ALA A 266 -21.03 3.01 14.16
N LEU A 267 -20.04 2.21 13.75
CA LEU A 267 -18.73 2.74 13.35
C LEU A 267 -18.81 3.43 11.98
N LEU A 268 -19.56 2.88 11.03
CA LEU A 268 -19.78 3.51 9.72
C LEU A 268 -20.51 4.85 9.84
N ASP A 269 -21.54 4.92 10.68
CA ASP A 269 -22.26 6.16 10.98
C ASP A 269 -21.32 7.23 11.52
N ASP A 270 -20.49 6.89 12.51
CA ASP A 270 -19.53 7.83 13.08
C ASP A 270 -18.45 8.26 12.08
N LEU A 271 -18.05 7.36 11.19
CA LEU A 271 -17.10 7.64 10.12
C LEU A 271 -17.72 8.44 8.95
N GLY A 272 -19.02 8.72 9.01
CA GLY A 272 -19.74 9.55 8.03
C GLY A 272 -20.15 8.80 6.76
N TYR A 273 -20.26 7.47 6.80
CA TYR A 273 -20.68 6.65 5.66
C TYR A 273 -22.20 6.62 5.44
N SER A 274 -23.00 7.09 6.39
CA SER A 274 -24.47 7.00 6.39
C SER A 274 -25.19 7.84 5.33
N ALA A 275 -24.47 8.56 4.46
CA ALA A 275 -25.05 9.45 3.45
C ALA A 275 -24.74 9.10 1.97
N GLN A 276 -24.05 8.00 1.67
CA GLN A 276 -23.64 7.70 0.29
C GLN A 276 -24.21 6.37 -0.21
N ARG A 277 -25.19 6.44 -1.11
CA ARG A 277 -25.63 5.32 -1.94
C ARG A 277 -24.53 5.01 -2.96
N LEU A 278 -24.05 3.78 -2.94
CA LEU A 278 -23.05 3.24 -3.86
C LEU A 278 -23.61 3.23 -5.30
N PRO A 279 -22.85 3.67 -6.32
CA PRO A 279 -23.22 3.46 -7.72
C PRO A 279 -22.99 2.00 -8.14
N GLU A 280 -23.87 1.47 -8.99
CA GLU A 280 -23.70 0.19 -9.66
C GLU A 280 -22.81 0.35 -10.90
N GLU A 281 -21.78 -0.48 -11.06
CA GLU A 281 -20.99 -0.58 -12.31
C GLU A 281 -21.33 -1.88 -13.08
N THR A 282 -21.34 -1.76 -14.40
CA THR A 282 -21.74 -2.78 -15.39
C THR A 282 -20.54 -3.49 -16.03
N ASP A 283 -20.72 -4.80 -16.25
CA ASP A 283 -19.81 -5.75 -16.91
C ASP A 283 -19.56 -5.53 -18.42
N GLY A 284 -18.45 -6.08 -18.94
CA GLY A 284 -18.14 -6.10 -20.37
C GLY A 284 -17.11 -7.14 -20.86
N ALA A 285 -17.63 -8.33 -21.22
CA ALA A 285 -17.30 -9.34 -22.27
C ALA A 285 -15.88 -9.62 -22.85
N GLU A 286 -15.62 -10.93 -23.00
CA GLU A 286 -14.47 -11.66 -23.58
C GLU A 286 -14.49 -11.82 -25.12
N THR A 287 -13.30 -12.01 -25.73
CA THR A 287 -13.14 -12.67 -27.06
C THR A 287 -11.84 -13.51 -27.11
N ALA A 288 -11.85 -14.59 -27.90
CA ALA A 288 -10.87 -15.70 -27.89
C ALA A 288 -9.55 -15.47 -28.69
N PRO A 289 -8.40 -16.09 -28.35
CA PRO A 289 -7.12 -15.84 -29.03
C PRO A 289 -6.69 -16.91 -30.06
N GLN A 290 -6.15 -16.44 -31.20
CA GLN A 290 -5.51 -17.21 -32.29
C GLN A 290 -4.15 -17.84 -31.88
N ARG A 291 -3.73 -18.92 -32.56
CA ARG A 291 -2.47 -19.68 -32.31
C ARG A 291 -1.24 -19.01 -32.95
N GLY A 292 -0.08 -19.10 -32.26
CA GLY A 292 1.20 -18.48 -32.67
C GLY A 292 1.54 -17.19 -31.90
N ALA A 293 0.85 -16.94 -30.79
CA ALA A 293 0.80 -15.63 -30.14
C ALA A 293 1.89 -15.42 -29.07
N VAL A 294 2.42 -16.48 -28.43
CA VAL A 294 3.40 -16.30 -27.34
C VAL A 294 4.71 -15.72 -27.84
N ALA A 295 5.20 -16.16 -29.01
CA ALA A 295 6.40 -15.57 -29.63
C ALA A 295 6.23 -14.08 -29.95
N GLY A 296 5.04 -13.68 -30.42
CA GLY A 296 4.71 -12.27 -30.67
C GLY A 296 4.68 -11.44 -29.38
N VAL A 297 4.18 -12.00 -28.28
CA VAL A 297 4.23 -11.35 -26.96
C VAL A 297 5.68 -11.14 -26.50
N LEU A 298 6.56 -12.12 -26.70
CA LEU A 298 7.98 -12.01 -26.33
C LEU A 298 8.73 -10.95 -27.14
N GLU A 299 8.40 -10.78 -28.43
CA GLU A 299 8.93 -9.66 -29.23
C GLU A 299 8.41 -8.31 -28.73
N GLY A 300 7.13 -8.24 -28.32
CA GLY A 300 6.57 -7.08 -27.64
C GLY A 300 7.31 -6.75 -26.33
N PHE A 301 7.70 -7.77 -25.57
CA PHE A 301 8.50 -7.62 -24.36
C PHE A 301 9.91 -7.11 -24.64
N ARG A 302 10.59 -7.59 -25.69
CA ARG A 302 11.88 -7.02 -26.13
C ARG A 302 11.74 -5.54 -26.46
N ALA A 303 10.70 -5.16 -27.22
CA ALA A 303 10.44 -3.76 -27.55
C ALA A 303 10.15 -2.90 -26.31
N ALA A 304 9.38 -3.41 -25.35
CA ALA A 304 9.10 -2.71 -24.09
C ALA A 304 10.36 -2.47 -23.26
N ILE A 305 11.27 -3.46 -23.19
CA ILE A 305 12.55 -3.34 -22.51
C ILE A 305 13.43 -2.28 -23.20
N ASP A 306 13.50 -2.30 -24.53
CA ASP A 306 14.28 -1.33 -25.30
C ASP A 306 13.74 0.10 -25.14
N GLN A 307 12.41 0.27 -25.17
CA GLN A 307 11.76 1.57 -24.95
C GLN A 307 11.93 2.11 -23.53
N ARG A 308 12.04 1.21 -22.53
CA ARG A 308 12.11 1.53 -21.10
C ARG A 308 13.48 1.20 -20.51
N GLY A 309 14.55 1.43 -21.28
CA GLY A 309 15.91 0.99 -20.93
C GLY A 309 16.42 1.49 -19.57
N ASP A 310 16.12 2.74 -19.19
CA ASP A 310 16.55 3.28 -17.90
C ASP A 310 15.81 2.63 -16.72
N TYR A 311 14.52 2.32 -16.89
CA TYR A 311 13.75 1.57 -15.92
C TYR A 311 14.22 0.12 -15.82
N ALA A 312 14.51 -0.52 -16.95
CA ALA A 312 15.05 -1.88 -16.99
C ALA A 312 16.40 -1.97 -16.24
N LYS A 313 17.30 -0.98 -16.43
CA LYS A 313 18.56 -0.89 -15.68
C LYS A 313 18.34 -0.69 -14.18
N ALA A 314 17.36 0.14 -13.79
CA ALA A 314 17.05 0.39 -12.38
C ALA A 314 16.53 -0.86 -11.66
N ILE A 315 15.85 -1.77 -12.37
CA ILE A 315 15.38 -3.05 -11.81
C ILE A 315 16.55 -3.99 -11.51
N GLY A 316 17.52 -4.13 -12.41
CA GLY A 316 18.81 -4.79 -12.15
C GLY A 316 18.75 -6.22 -11.60
N GLY A 317 17.90 -7.09 -12.15
CA GLY A 317 17.74 -8.48 -11.69
C GLY A 317 17.37 -9.48 -12.79
N THR A 318 17.09 -10.72 -12.40
CA THR A 318 16.72 -11.81 -13.32
C THR A 318 15.32 -12.37 -13.01
N CYS A 319 14.54 -12.66 -14.06
CA CYS A 319 13.23 -13.29 -13.95
C CYS A 319 13.11 -14.51 -14.87
N ARG A 320 12.63 -15.63 -14.34
CA ARG A 320 12.22 -16.80 -15.14
C ARG A 320 10.72 -16.72 -15.43
N LEU A 321 10.36 -16.62 -16.70
CA LEU A 321 8.98 -16.68 -17.18
C LEU A 321 8.65 -18.11 -17.58
N VAL A 322 7.65 -18.72 -16.94
CA VAL A 322 7.16 -20.08 -17.23
C VAL A 322 5.76 -20.00 -17.81
N VAL A 323 5.62 -20.32 -19.09
CA VAL A 323 4.32 -20.38 -19.76
C VAL A 323 3.87 -21.82 -19.86
N ASN A 324 2.66 -22.09 -19.38
CA ASN A 324 2.03 -23.41 -19.39
C ASN A 324 0.87 -23.47 -20.40
N GLY A 325 0.38 -24.67 -20.70
CA GLY A 325 -0.81 -24.85 -21.54
C GLY A 325 -0.46 -25.05 -23.02
N ARG A 326 -1.19 -24.36 -23.91
CA ARG A 326 -1.19 -24.65 -25.37
C ARG A 326 0.12 -24.35 -26.11
N GLU A 327 0.92 -23.42 -25.59
CA GLU A 327 2.23 -23.02 -26.13
C GLU A 327 3.23 -22.97 -24.97
N PRO A 328 3.61 -24.12 -24.39
CA PRO A 328 4.42 -24.15 -23.18
C PRO A 328 5.86 -23.78 -23.51
N GLY A 329 6.50 -23.05 -22.60
CA GLY A 329 7.89 -22.65 -22.76
C GLY A 329 8.42 -21.94 -21.53
N GLU A 330 9.73 -21.84 -21.46
CA GLU A 330 10.41 -21.11 -20.41
C GLU A 330 11.40 -20.15 -21.01
N TRP A 331 11.48 -18.96 -20.42
CA TRP A 331 12.43 -17.93 -20.80
C TRP A 331 13.06 -17.33 -19.57
N THR A 332 14.31 -16.91 -19.71
CA THR A 332 14.98 -16.10 -18.72
C THR A 332 15.11 -14.68 -19.25
N ILE A 333 14.61 -13.73 -18.48
CA ILE A 333 14.74 -12.30 -18.69
C ILE A 333 15.83 -11.80 -17.76
N ASP A 334 16.94 -11.35 -18.33
CA ASP A 334 18.11 -10.88 -17.59
C ASP A 334 18.32 -9.38 -17.84
N LEU A 335 18.06 -8.58 -16.81
CA LEU A 335 18.27 -7.13 -16.83
C LEU A 335 19.60 -6.72 -16.18
N THR A 336 20.42 -7.67 -15.73
CA THR A 336 21.73 -7.39 -15.09
C THR A 336 22.83 -7.09 -16.11
N GLN A 337 22.61 -7.46 -17.37
CA GLN A 337 23.57 -7.26 -18.45
C GLN A 337 23.51 -5.85 -19.02
N ALA A 338 24.63 -5.40 -19.60
CA ALA A 338 24.72 -4.10 -20.27
C ALA A 338 23.68 -3.92 -21.39
N LYS A 339 23.29 -5.04 -22.03
CA LYS A 339 22.12 -5.13 -22.89
C LYS A 339 21.18 -6.19 -22.30
N PRO A 340 19.99 -5.82 -21.81
CA PRO A 340 19.01 -6.78 -21.34
C PRO A 340 18.68 -7.84 -22.38
N VAL A 341 18.49 -9.10 -21.95
CA VAL A 341 18.19 -10.22 -22.86
C VAL A 341 16.99 -11.02 -22.40
N ILE A 342 16.22 -11.51 -23.38
CA ILE A 342 15.24 -12.58 -23.20
C ILE A 342 15.77 -13.80 -23.95
N GLU A 343 16.09 -14.86 -23.21
CA GLU A 343 16.68 -16.08 -23.74
C GLU A 343 15.77 -17.28 -23.49
N PRO A 344 15.63 -18.21 -24.44
CA PRO A 344 14.89 -19.45 -24.21
C PRO A 344 15.60 -20.33 -23.17
N GLY A 345 14.81 -21.01 -22.34
CA GLY A 345 15.27 -21.84 -21.24
C GLY A 345 15.14 -21.16 -19.87
N GLY A 346 14.82 -21.95 -18.85
CA GLY A 346 14.71 -21.49 -17.47
C GLY A 346 15.96 -21.82 -16.66
N ARG A 347 16.77 -20.80 -16.33
CA ARG A 347 17.80 -20.93 -15.29
C ARG A 347 17.26 -20.46 -13.94
N ALA A 348 18.03 -20.69 -12.87
CA ALA A 348 17.74 -20.07 -11.59
C ALA A 348 17.71 -18.54 -11.73
N ALA A 349 16.71 -17.90 -11.15
CA ALA A 349 16.46 -16.47 -11.25
C ALA A 349 15.97 -15.93 -9.90
N ASP A 350 16.09 -14.63 -9.70
CA ASP A 350 15.71 -13.95 -8.46
C ASP A 350 14.18 -14.00 -8.21
N CYS A 351 13.40 -14.08 -9.29
CA CYS A 351 11.97 -14.36 -9.24
C CYS A 351 11.50 -15.24 -10.41
N VAL A 352 10.37 -15.91 -10.21
CA VAL A 352 9.70 -16.73 -11.22
C VAL A 352 8.27 -16.22 -11.39
N ILE A 353 7.85 -16.01 -12.63
CA ILE A 353 6.47 -15.70 -13.01
C ILE A 353 5.93 -16.87 -13.83
N SER A 354 4.82 -17.47 -13.41
CA SER A 354 4.18 -18.60 -14.10
C SER A 354 2.73 -18.30 -14.46
N LEU A 355 2.31 -18.63 -15.69
CA LEU A 355 0.93 -18.42 -16.15
C LEU A 355 0.60 -19.30 -17.36
N ALA A 356 -0.69 -19.44 -17.67
CA ALA A 356 -1.11 -20.08 -18.91
C ALA A 356 -0.84 -19.17 -20.12
N ALA A 357 -0.58 -19.77 -21.29
CA ALA A 357 -0.38 -19.04 -22.53
C ALA A 357 -1.55 -18.10 -22.86
N ASP A 358 -2.80 -18.55 -22.66
CA ASP A 358 -3.99 -17.74 -22.93
C ASP A 358 -4.02 -16.48 -22.03
N THR A 359 -3.75 -16.65 -20.72
CA THR A 359 -3.62 -15.52 -19.79
C THR A 359 -2.54 -14.54 -20.25
N LEU A 360 -1.36 -15.03 -20.65
CA LEU A 360 -0.27 -14.16 -21.13
C LEU A 360 -0.68 -13.33 -22.35
N ILE A 361 -1.41 -13.94 -23.28
CA ILE A 361 -1.89 -13.28 -24.50
C ILE A 361 -2.95 -12.23 -24.17
N GLU A 362 -3.92 -12.55 -23.32
CA GLU A 362 -4.95 -11.61 -22.87
C GLU A 362 -4.34 -10.39 -22.15
N LEU A 363 -3.32 -10.62 -21.31
CA LEU A 363 -2.59 -9.55 -20.61
C LEU A 363 -1.85 -8.65 -21.60
N ALA A 364 -1.13 -9.22 -22.56
CA ALA A 364 -0.37 -8.47 -23.55
C ALA A 364 -1.28 -7.68 -24.52
N ALA A 365 -2.47 -8.20 -24.82
CA ALA A 365 -3.48 -7.52 -25.62
C ALA A 365 -4.26 -6.44 -24.83
N GLY A 366 -4.07 -6.33 -23.51
CA GLY A 366 -4.84 -5.44 -22.65
C GLY A 366 -6.31 -5.87 -22.46
N GLN A 367 -6.66 -7.09 -22.86
CA GLN A 367 -8.00 -7.66 -22.72
C GLN A 367 -8.28 -8.11 -21.29
N ARG A 368 -7.23 -8.41 -20.53
CA ARG A 368 -7.30 -8.75 -19.12
C ARG A 368 -6.30 -7.90 -18.35
N SER A 369 -6.68 -7.44 -17.16
CA SER A 369 -5.75 -6.71 -16.29
C SER A 369 -4.85 -7.69 -15.53
N VAL A 370 -3.58 -7.29 -15.31
CA VAL A 370 -2.63 -8.07 -14.48
C VAL A 370 -3.20 -8.30 -13.09
N VAL A 371 -3.92 -7.31 -12.56
CA VAL A 371 -4.59 -7.35 -11.27
C VAL A 371 -5.62 -8.47 -11.21
N ASP A 372 -6.54 -8.50 -12.19
CA ASP A 372 -7.57 -9.53 -12.26
C ASP A 372 -6.94 -10.92 -12.40
N ALA A 373 -5.97 -11.08 -13.29
CA ALA A 373 -5.30 -12.37 -13.50
C ALA A 373 -4.59 -12.85 -12.23
N PHE A 374 -3.92 -11.96 -11.50
CA PHE A 374 -3.27 -12.29 -10.24
C PHE A 374 -4.27 -12.68 -9.14
N GLU A 375 -5.32 -11.87 -8.91
CA GLU A 375 -6.32 -12.15 -7.87
C GLU A 375 -7.12 -13.43 -8.14
N ASN A 376 -7.29 -13.79 -9.42
CA ASN A 376 -7.94 -15.05 -9.79
C ASN A 376 -7.01 -16.27 -9.74
N GLY A 377 -5.72 -16.08 -9.42
CA GLY A 377 -4.73 -17.16 -9.37
C GLY A 377 -4.24 -17.63 -10.74
N ALA A 378 -4.48 -16.84 -11.80
CA ALA A 378 -3.99 -17.13 -13.16
C ALA A 378 -2.51 -16.77 -13.35
N ILE A 379 -1.89 -16.11 -12.38
CA ILE A 379 -0.46 -15.80 -12.31
C ILE A 379 0.11 -16.37 -11.00
N GLY A 380 1.12 -17.24 -11.10
CA GLY A 380 1.95 -17.69 -9.99
C GLY A 380 3.23 -16.86 -9.89
N ILE A 381 3.67 -16.56 -8.67
CA ILE A 381 4.93 -15.86 -8.39
C ILE A 381 5.71 -16.65 -7.34
N ALA A 382 7.00 -16.84 -7.57
CA ALA A 382 7.93 -17.39 -6.58
C ALA A 382 9.22 -16.54 -6.51
N GLY A 383 9.91 -16.57 -5.36
CA GLY A 383 11.10 -15.76 -5.11
C GLY A 383 10.75 -14.33 -4.69
N ASN A 384 11.49 -13.34 -5.21
CA ASN A 384 11.27 -11.93 -4.87
C ASN A 384 10.01 -11.36 -5.56
N VAL A 385 8.94 -11.17 -4.79
CA VAL A 385 7.64 -10.68 -5.30
C VAL A 385 7.69 -9.22 -5.76
N SER A 386 8.47 -8.36 -5.09
CA SER A 386 8.62 -6.95 -5.50
C SER A 386 9.33 -6.88 -6.85
N LEU A 387 10.38 -7.69 -7.02
CA LEU A 387 11.08 -7.79 -8.30
C LEU A 387 10.16 -8.31 -9.41
N ALA A 388 9.37 -9.37 -9.15
CA ALA A 388 8.39 -9.87 -10.12
C ALA A 388 7.35 -8.80 -10.52
N THR A 389 6.95 -7.93 -9.59
CA THR A 389 6.05 -6.80 -9.86
C THR A 389 6.72 -5.76 -10.77
N SER A 390 7.99 -5.43 -10.53
CA SER A 390 8.75 -4.52 -11.38
C SER A 390 8.93 -5.08 -12.80
N PHE A 391 9.19 -6.38 -12.95
CA PHE A 391 9.18 -7.06 -14.26
C PHE A 391 7.81 -6.97 -14.93
N GLY A 392 6.73 -7.28 -14.22
CA GLY A 392 5.38 -7.16 -14.75
C GLY A 392 5.08 -5.74 -15.25
N LYS A 393 5.47 -4.71 -14.49
CA LYS A 393 5.30 -3.30 -14.88
C LYS A 393 6.17 -2.91 -16.07
N LEU A 394 7.42 -3.39 -16.15
CA LEU A 394 8.29 -3.17 -17.30
C LEU A 394 7.65 -3.72 -18.58
N LEU A 395 7.12 -4.95 -18.51
CA LEU A 395 6.65 -5.72 -19.67
C LEU A 395 5.21 -5.40 -20.09
N LEU A 396 4.33 -5.07 -19.15
CA LEU A 396 2.88 -4.94 -19.36
C LEU A 396 2.31 -3.59 -18.90
N GLY A 397 3.09 -2.76 -18.20
CA GLY A 397 2.64 -1.47 -17.62
C GLY A 397 2.39 -0.38 -18.65
#